data_AF-A0A833HN89-F1
#
_entry.id   AF-A0A833HN89-F1
#
_cell.length_a   1.000
_cell.length_b   1.000
_cell.length_c   1.000
_cell.angle_alpha   90.00
_cell.angle_beta   90.00
_cell.angle_gamma   90.00
#
_symmetry.space_group_name_H-M   'P 1'
#
loop_
_entity.id
_entity.type
_entity.pdbx_description
1 polymer ?
#
loop_
_entity_poly.entity_id
_entity_poly.type
_entity_poly.pdbx_seq_one_letter_code
_entity_poly.pdbx_strand_id
1 'polypeptide(L)'
;MAFIDKISKSMSKTTQSISKLSSQMMEVSKLNMSIRKREEEIEEKLLELGHYVYSRFRKMNMVSRSEVVELIHNIEAMENEIESIEKLIRSIKNINYCSSCREEFEDDVRFCPLCGKMLK
;
A
#
# COMPACT_ATOMS: atom_id res chain seq x y z
N MET A 1 -12.05 13.44 7.01
CA MET A 1 -13.10 12.64 7.67
C MET A 1 -14.40 12.48 6.87
N ALA A 2 -14.59 13.13 5.70
CA ALA A 2 -15.85 13.05 4.94
C ALA A 2 -16.08 11.78 4.09
N PHE A 3 -15.05 10.95 3.90
CA PHE A 3 -15.13 9.74 3.06
C PHE A 3 -15.69 8.52 3.81
N ILE A 4 -15.37 8.37 5.11
CA ILE A 4 -15.77 7.24 5.95
C ILE A 4 -17.30 7.23 6.18
N ASP A 5 -17.89 8.40 6.44
CA ASP A 5 -19.34 8.54 6.67
C ASP A 5 -20.20 8.25 5.43
N LYS A 6 -19.67 8.46 4.23
CA LYS A 6 -20.39 8.14 2.98
C LYS A 6 -20.37 6.65 2.66
N ILE A 7 -19.32 5.95 3.05
CA ILE A 7 -19.16 4.51 2.82
C ILE A 7 -20.07 3.71 3.77
N SER A 8 -20.12 4.07 5.06
CA SER A 8 -20.99 3.41 6.04
C SER A 8 -22.48 3.45 5.63
N LYS A 9 -22.95 4.56 5.05
CA LYS A 9 -24.35 4.70 4.60
C LYS A 9 -24.68 3.93 3.32
N SER A 10 -23.68 3.49 2.54
CA SER A 10 -23.89 2.80 1.27
C SER A 10 -23.98 1.27 1.40
N MET A 11 -23.64 0.73 2.59
CA MET A 11 -23.56 -0.72 2.86
C MET A 11 -24.93 -1.40 3.08
N SER A 12 -26.02 -0.63 3.24
CA SER A 12 -27.34 -1.15 3.64
C SER A 12 -28.35 -1.38 2.50
N LYS A 13 -28.00 -1.15 1.22
CA LYS A 13 -28.96 -1.30 0.11
C LYS A 13 -28.37 -2.04 -1.11
N THR A 14 -28.55 -3.36 -1.11
CA THR A 14 -28.14 -4.36 -2.12
C THR A 14 -29.06 -4.40 -3.35
N THR A 15 -29.21 -3.34 -4.15
CA THR A 15 -30.03 -3.44 -5.40
C THR A 15 -29.54 -2.61 -6.60
N GLN A 16 -28.27 -2.22 -6.67
CA GLN A 16 -27.71 -1.48 -7.82
C GLN A 16 -26.27 -1.92 -8.11
N SER A 17 -26.09 -3.15 -8.58
CA SER A 17 -24.77 -3.80 -8.52
C SER A 17 -23.86 -3.53 -9.73
N ILE A 18 -24.36 -3.09 -10.89
CA ILE A 18 -23.53 -2.97 -12.12
C ILE A 18 -22.81 -1.62 -12.22
N SER A 19 -23.48 -0.50 -11.90
CA SER A 19 -22.85 0.83 -11.96
C SER A 19 -21.87 1.08 -10.80
N LYS A 20 -22.13 0.49 -9.62
CA LYS A 20 -21.26 0.62 -8.44
C LYS A 20 -19.93 -0.12 -8.61
N LEU A 21 -19.96 -1.32 -9.20
CA LEU A 21 -18.75 -2.11 -9.51
C LEU A 21 -17.80 -1.34 -10.44
N SER A 22 -18.33 -0.69 -11.48
CA SER A 22 -17.53 0.14 -12.40
C SER A 22 -16.88 1.33 -11.68
N SER A 23 -17.61 2.02 -10.79
CA SER A 23 -17.04 3.13 -10.00
C SER A 23 -15.98 2.68 -8.98
N GLN A 24 -16.19 1.53 -8.34
CA GLN A 24 -15.23 0.94 -7.39
C GLN A 24 -13.95 0.47 -8.10
N MET A 25 -14.06 -0.10 -9.30
CA MET A 25 -12.90 -0.46 -10.12
C MET A 25 -12.10 0.77 -10.58
N MET A 26 -12.77 1.87 -10.95
CA MET A 26 -12.09 3.14 -11.24
C MET A 26 -11.34 3.69 -10.01
N GLU A 27 -11.91 3.52 -8.82
CA GLU A 27 -11.28 3.92 -7.56
C GLU A 27 -10.03 3.08 -7.28
N VAL A 28 -10.09 1.76 -7.46
CA VAL A 28 -8.93 0.86 -7.34
C VAL A 28 -7.81 1.23 -8.32
N SER A 29 -8.13 1.53 -9.59
CA SER A 29 -7.11 1.94 -10.57
C SER A 29 -6.41 3.25 -10.16
N LYS A 30 -7.13 4.21 -9.58
CA LYS A 30 -6.53 5.45 -9.04
C LYS A 30 -5.66 5.19 -7.82
N LEU A 31 -6.08 4.29 -6.93
CA LEU A 31 -5.30 3.87 -5.78
C LEU A 31 -4.00 3.16 -6.21
N ASN A 32 -4.07 2.27 -7.21
CA ASN A 32 -2.88 1.62 -7.79
C ASN A 32 -1.92 2.62 -8.45
N MET A 33 -2.45 3.63 -9.16
CA MET A 33 -1.61 4.72 -9.68
C MET A 33 -0.93 5.50 -8.56
N SER A 34 -1.63 5.70 -7.44
CA SER A 34 -1.06 6.36 -6.26
C SER A 34 0.06 5.53 -5.66
N ILE A 35 -0.12 4.21 -5.52
CA ILE A 35 0.94 3.28 -5.08
C ILE A 35 2.17 3.41 -5.98
N ARG A 36 2.02 3.25 -7.30
CA ARG A 36 3.14 3.34 -8.26
C ARG A 36 3.91 4.64 -8.14
N LYS A 37 3.20 5.76 -7.98
CA LYS A 37 3.86 7.06 -7.79
C LYS A 37 4.68 7.10 -6.50
N ARG A 38 4.19 6.52 -5.39
CA ARG A 38 4.96 6.45 -4.14
C ARG A 38 6.16 5.51 -4.26
N GLU A 39 6.02 4.40 -4.99
CA GLU A 39 7.14 3.49 -5.27
C GLU A 39 8.24 4.21 -6.06
N GLU A 40 7.89 4.99 -7.08
CA GLU A 40 8.83 5.86 -7.82
C GLU A 40 9.49 6.90 -6.90
N GLU A 41 8.71 7.58 -6.04
CA GLU A 41 9.23 8.54 -5.04
C GLU A 41 10.20 7.87 -4.03
N ILE A 42 9.95 6.61 -3.64
CA ILE A 42 10.84 5.82 -2.78
C ILE A 42 12.15 5.49 -3.50
N GLU A 43 12.10 5.07 -4.76
CA GLU A 43 13.30 4.79 -5.56
C GLU A 43 14.18 6.03 -5.70
N GLU A 44 13.59 7.20 -5.97
CA GLU A 44 14.30 8.48 -6.00
C GLU A 44 14.98 8.80 -4.67
N LYS A 45 14.30 8.56 -3.53
CA LYS A 45 14.87 8.80 -2.20
C LYS A 45 15.99 7.84 -1.84
N LEU A 46 15.89 6.58 -2.24
CA LEU A 46 16.96 5.61 -2.07
C LEU A 46 18.21 5.98 -2.89
N LEU A 47 18.01 6.48 -4.11
CA LEU A 47 19.09 7.02 -4.94
C LEU A 47 19.73 8.25 -4.29
N GLU A 48 18.92 9.19 -3.79
CA GLU A 48 19.40 10.37 -3.06
C GLU A 48 20.26 9.97 -1.85
N LEU A 49 19.79 9.02 -1.05
CA LEU A 49 20.53 8.47 0.08
C LEU A 49 21.86 7.85 -0.35
N GLY A 50 21.85 7.02 -1.42
CA GLY A 50 23.06 6.41 -1.97
C GLY A 50 24.08 7.46 -2.45
N HIS A 51 23.62 8.47 -3.18
CA HIS A 51 24.44 9.58 -3.64
C HIS A 51 25.03 10.38 -2.48
N TYR A 52 24.23 10.67 -1.45
CA TYR A 52 24.67 11.36 -0.26
C TYR A 52 25.83 10.60 0.42
N VAL A 53 25.63 9.31 0.72
CA VAL A 53 26.65 8.47 1.36
C VAL A 53 27.91 8.40 0.49
N TYR A 54 27.77 8.07 -0.80
CA TYR A 54 28.89 7.98 -1.73
C TYR A 54 29.70 9.28 -1.79
N SER A 55 29.01 10.43 -1.90
CA SER A 55 29.67 11.75 -2.02
C SER A 55 30.47 12.13 -0.78
N ARG A 56 29.98 11.76 0.41
CA ARG A 56 30.68 11.99 1.69
C ARG A 56 31.94 11.14 1.77
N PHE A 57 31.84 9.84 1.51
CA PHE A 57 32.99 8.93 1.51
C PHE A 57 34.04 9.33 0.47
N ARG A 58 33.63 9.71 -0.75
CA ARG A 58 34.55 10.16 -1.81
C ARG A 58 35.34 11.42 -1.42
N LYS A 59 34.74 12.31 -0.63
CA LYS A 59 35.38 13.53 -0.12
C LYS A 59 36.12 13.32 1.21
N MET A 60 36.26 12.08 1.68
CA MET A 60 36.77 11.72 3.02
C MET A 60 36.05 12.45 4.16
N ASN A 61 34.78 12.79 3.95
CA ASN A 61 33.92 13.40 4.95
C ASN A 61 33.14 12.32 5.71
N MET A 62 32.82 12.62 6.96
CA MET A 62 31.91 11.78 7.75
C MET A 62 30.49 11.86 7.20
N VAL A 63 29.81 10.71 7.20
CA VAL A 63 28.37 10.61 6.93
C VAL A 63 27.63 10.99 8.22
N SER A 64 26.71 11.95 8.12
CA SER A 64 25.89 12.32 9.28
C SER A 64 24.82 11.27 9.52
N ARG A 65 24.88 10.61 10.68
CA ARG A 65 23.87 9.62 11.07
C ARG A 65 22.47 10.23 11.14
N SER A 66 22.35 11.48 11.61
CA SER A 66 21.03 12.14 11.72
C SER A 66 20.40 12.38 10.35
N GLU A 67 21.18 12.84 9.37
CA GLU A 67 20.70 13.08 8.00
C GLU A 67 20.28 11.76 7.32
N VAL A 68 21.04 10.69 7.55
CA VAL A 68 20.68 9.35 7.04
C VAL A 68 19.39 8.82 7.68
N VAL A 69 19.25 8.94 9.00
CA VAL A 69 18.06 8.49 9.72
C VAL A 69 16.82 9.26 9.26
N GLU A 70 16.94 10.56 9.01
CA GLU A 70 15.84 11.37 8.48
C GLU A 70 15.38 10.90 7.09
N LEU A 71 16.33 10.62 6.18
CA LEU A 71 16.01 10.05 4.87
C LEU A 71 15.32 8.69 4.98
N ILE A 72 15.77 7.82 5.90
CA ILE A 72 15.16 6.51 6.15
C ILE A 72 13.72 6.67 6.67
N HIS A 73 13.49 7.53 7.67
CA HIS A 73 12.12 7.75 8.19
C HIS A 73 11.16 8.27 7.12
N ASN A 74 11.64 9.11 6.18
CA ASN A 74 10.82 9.57 5.06
C ASN A 74 10.43 8.41 4.13
N ILE A 75 11.35 7.47 3.87
CA ILE A 75 11.07 6.26 3.09
C ILE A 75 10.06 5.38 3.82
N GLU A 76 10.28 5.09 5.10
CA GLU A 76 9.37 4.29 5.92
C GLU A 76 7.95 4.88 5.98
N ALA A 77 7.83 6.21 6.05
CA ALA A 77 6.53 6.88 6.01
C ALA A 77 5.77 6.60 4.69
N MET A 78 6.46 6.67 3.55
CA MET A 78 5.87 6.37 2.23
C MET A 78 5.52 4.89 2.09
N GLU A 79 6.34 3.97 2.60
CA GLU A 79 6.04 2.54 2.64
C GLU A 79 4.77 2.23 3.46
N ASN A 80 4.62 2.90 4.62
CA ASN A 80 3.42 2.78 5.44
C ASN A 80 2.17 3.34 4.72
N GLU A 81 2.31 4.43 3.96
CA GLU A 81 1.22 4.93 3.10
C GLU A 81 0.81 3.88 2.06
N ILE A 82 1.77 3.26 1.36
CA ILE A 82 1.51 2.19 0.39
C ILE A 82 0.74 1.05 1.06
N GLU A 83 1.20 0.55 2.21
CA GLU A 83 0.54 -0.55 2.92
C GLU A 83 -0.92 -0.20 3.30
N SER A 84 -1.17 1.05 3.68
CA SER A 84 -2.52 1.54 3.98
C SER A 84 -3.43 1.53 2.73
N ILE A 85 -2.90 1.93 1.58
CA ILE A 85 -3.64 1.95 0.31
C ILE A 85 -3.93 0.52 -0.16
N GLU A 86 -2.97 -0.39 -0.04
CA GLU A 86 -3.17 -1.82 -0.36
C GLU A 86 -4.25 -2.46 0.51
N LYS A 87 -4.28 -2.15 1.82
CA LYS A 87 -5.37 -2.58 2.72
C LYS A 87 -6.73 -2.06 2.24
N LEU A 88 -6.80 -0.80 1.80
CA LEU A 88 -8.03 -0.24 1.22
C LEU A 88 -8.44 -0.96 -0.07
N ILE A 89 -7.50 -1.21 -0.98
CA ILE A 89 -7.78 -1.94 -2.22
C ILE A 89 -8.33 -3.35 -1.92
N ARG A 90 -7.70 -4.08 -1.00
CA ARG A 90 -8.18 -5.41 -0.56
C ARG A 90 -9.60 -5.35 -0.01
N SER A 91 -9.91 -4.31 0.77
CA SER A 91 -11.27 -4.09 1.30
C SER A 91 -12.31 -3.79 0.22
N ILE A 92 -11.94 -3.01 -0.82
CA ILE A 92 -12.82 -2.67 -1.94
C ILE A 92 -13.07 -3.87 -2.85
N LYS A 93 -12.02 -4.65 -3.13
CA LYS A 93 -12.12 -5.86 -3.95
C LYS A 93 -12.77 -7.03 -3.20
N ASN A 94 -12.97 -6.92 -1.88
CA ASN A 94 -13.51 -7.96 -1.01
C ASN A 94 -12.77 -9.31 -1.13
N ILE A 95 -11.44 -9.22 -1.27
CA ILE A 95 -10.54 -10.36 -1.49
C ILE A 95 -10.01 -10.85 -0.14
N ASN A 96 -9.99 -12.16 0.06
CA ASN A 96 -9.35 -12.77 1.21
C ASN A 96 -7.82 -12.80 1.04
N TYR A 97 -7.09 -12.38 2.08
CA TYR A 97 -5.64 -12.31 2.08
C TYR A 97 -5.04 -13.27 3.11
N CYS A 98 -4.10 -14.10 2.70
CA CYS A 98 -3.38 -14.96 3.62
C CYS A 98 -2.12 -14.29 4.19
N SER A 99 -2.12 -13.97 5.48
CA SER A 99 -0.95 -13.38 6.17
C SER A 99 0.30 -14.27 6.22
N SER A 100 0.18 -15.58 5.93
CA SER A 100 1.32 -16.50 5.98
C SER A 100 1.98 -16.72 4.63
N CYS A 101 1.19 -16.86 3.55
CA CYS A 101 1.73 -17.08 2.21
C CYS A 101 1.63 -15.83 1.32
N ARG A 102 1.01 -14.75 1.81
CA ARG A 102 0.84 -13.45 1.14
C ARG A 102 0.04 -13.48 -0.17
N GLU A 103 -0.81 -14.49 -0.34
CA GLU A 103 -1.63 -14.66 -1.54
C GLU A 103 -3.05 -14.09 -1.36
N GLU A 104 -3.62 -13.64 -2.47
CA GLU A 104 -4.95 -13.04 -2.61
C GLU A 104 -5.94 -14.00 -3.29
N PHE A 105 -7.16 -14.14 -2.72
CA PHE A 105 -8.20 -15.02 -3.24
C PHE A 105 -9.55 -14.30 -3.30
N GLU A 106 -10.27 -14.43 -4.42
CA GLU A 106 -11.59 -13.80 -4.60
C GLU A 106 -12.72 -14.55 -3.86
N ASP A 107 -12.50 -15.81 -3.48
CA ASP A 107 -13.51 -16.67 -2.83
C ASP A 107 -13.52 -16.52 -1.30
N ASP A 108 -14.71 -16.64 -0.68
CA ASP A 108 -14.87 -16.69 0.79
C ASP A 108 -14.41 -18.03 1.36
N VAL A 109 -13.10 -18.15 1.59
CA VAL A 109 -12.45 -19.38 2.06
C VAL A 109 -12.09 -19.30 3.55
N ARG A 110 -12.44 -20.34 4.32
CA ARG A 110 -12.06 -20.45 5.75
C ARG A 110 -10.58 -20.77 5.95
N PHE A 111 -9.97 -21.45 4.99
CA PHE A 111 -8.58 -21.86 4.99
C PHE A 111 -7.92 -21.43 3.69
N CYS A 112 -6.65 -21.03 3.75
CA CYS A 112 -5.87 -20.70 2.58
C CYS A 112 -5.68 -21.94 1.70
N PRO A 113 -6.05 -21.91 0.41
CA PRO A 113 -5.91 -23.06 -0.49
C PRO A 113 -4.45 -23.45 -0.79
N LEU A 114 -3.49 -22.55 -0.56
CA LEU A 114 -2.07 -22.81 -0.80
C LEU A 114 -1.33 -23.35 0.42
N CYS A 115 -1.55 -22.77 1.61
CA CYS A 115 -0.79 -23.12 2.81
C CYS A 115 -1.62 -23.71 3.95
N GLY A 116 -2.95 -23.82 3.78
CA GLY A 116 -3.85 -24.40 4.78
C GLY A 116 -4.07 -23.54 6.03
N LYS A 117 -3.44 -22.35 6.12
CA LYS A 117 -3.64 -21.45 7.27
C LYS A 117 -5.10 -21.00 7.35
N MET A 118 -5.65 -21.05 8.56
CA MET A 118 -6.99 -20.54 8.86
C MET A 118 -7.02 -19.01 8.69
N LEU A 119 -7.94 -18.52 7.86
CA LEU A 119 -8.08 -17.10 7.52
C LEU A 119 -9.18 -16.41 8.35
N LYS A 120 -10.17 -17.19 8.79
CA LYS A 120 -11.26 -16.82 9.70
C LYS A 120 -11.37 -17.85 10.80
#